data_AF-A0A5N9ID97-F1
#
_entry.id   AF-A0A5N9ID97-F1
#
_cell.length_a   1.000
_cell.length_b   1.000
_cell.length_c   1.000
_cell.angle_alpha   90.00
_cell.angle_beta   90.00
_cell.angle_gamma   90.00
#
_symmetry.space_group_name_H-M   'P 1'
#
loop_
_entity.id
_entity.type
_entity.pdbx_description
1 polymer ?
#
loop_
_entity_poly.entity_id
_entity_poly.type
_entity_poly.pdbx_seq_one_letter_code
_entity_poly.pdbx_strand_id
1 'polypeptide(L)'
;MRSPIALTNKGLPACSGSNPIFPKPTQAQPQSAERMALISQIVDASVIAKMKYAPADTTAQTALFDKGTEERKRRLGFTLPDAYWTEYRLNLEQSANDMASSHARSLQLYKDYYSNKLGLLDTPSIKELLPDSETADRSKAMITNNTMLEYYYRTLRELQKEAFSAHQARMADLDQRFEVCKRYPACWQN
;
A
#
# COMPACT_ATOMS: atom_id res chain seq x y z
N MET A 1 20.61 -2.42 12.67
CA MET A 1 20.06 -3.13 11.50
C MET A 1 19.45 -2.11 10.55
N ARG A 2 19.79 -2.14 9.26
CA ARG A 2 19.14 -1.27 8.26
C ARG A 2 17.82 -1.91 7.85
N SER A 3 16.71 -1.25 8.14
CA SER A 3 15.38 -1.70 7.72
C SER A 3 15.28 -1.67 6.19
N PRO A 4 14.59 -2.64 5.55
CA PRO A 4 14.37 -2.61 4.12
C PRO A 4 13.59 -1.34 3.76
N ILE A 5 14.10 -0.59 2.79
CA ILE A 5 13.32 0.49 2.17
C ILE A 5 12.21 -0.21 1.39
N ALA A 6 10.96 0.20 1.61
CA ALA A 6 9.85 -0.16 0.74
C ALA A 6 10.02 0.58 -0.58
N LEU A 7 11.04 0.20 -1.35
CA LEU A 7 11.09 0.51 -2.75
C LEU A 7 9.95 -0.29 -3.35
N THR A 8 8.91 0.38 -3.85
CA THR A 8 8.29 -0.14 -5.07
C THR A 8 9.48 -0.39 -5.99
N ASN A 9 9.78 -1.65 -6.29
CA ASN A 9 11.04 -2.05 -6.89
C ASN A 9 11.13 -1.50 -8.32
N LYS A 10 11.38 -0.19 -8.46
CA LYS A 10 11.77 0.51 -9.67
C LYS A 10 13.29 0.41 -9.76
N GLY A 11 13.83 -0.81 -9.59
CA GLY A 11 15.27 -1.04 -9.66
C GLY A 11 15.85 -0.45 -10.95
N LEU A 12 17.17 -0.29 -10.99
CA LEU A 12 17.91 -0.05 -12.23
C LEU A 12 18.40 -1.42 -12.74
N PRO A 13 17.55 -2.24 -13.39
CA PRO A 13 17.93 -3.59 -13.82
C PRO A 13 19.17 -3.57 -14.73
N ALA A 14 19.38 -2.47 -15.46
CA ALA A 14 20.54 -2.24 -16.31
C ALA A 14 21.89 -2.30 -15.55
N CYS A 15 21.91 -2.03 -14.24
CA CYS A 15 23.14 -2.03 -13.46
C CYS A 15 23.45 -3.38 -12.82
N SER A 16 22.52 -4.34 -12.83
CA SER A 16 22.66 -5.58 -12.08
C SER A 16 23.76 -6.49 -12.63
N GLY A 17 24.71 -6.89 -11.76
CA GLY A 17 25.86 -7.72 -12.15
C GLY A 17 26.95 -7.00 -12.94
N SER A 18 26.87 -5.67 -13.08
CA SER A 18 27.80 -4.89 -13.90
C SER A 18 29.17 -4.65 -13.24
N ASN A 19 29.22 -4.64 -11.90
CA ASN A 19 30.45 -4.42 -11.13
C ASN A 19 30.28 -4.87 -9.65
N PRO A 20 31.34 -4.85 -8.82
CA PRO A 20 31.25 -5.24 -7.41
C PRO A 20 30.29 -4.37 -6.55
N ILE A 21 29.98 -3.15 -6.98
CA ILE A 21 29.01 -2.26 -6.32
C ILE A 21 27.57 -2.67 -6.67
N PHE A 22 27.37 -3.29 -7.84
CA PHE A 22 26.11 -3.88 -8.29
C PHE A 22 26.28 -5.39 -8.53
N PRO A 23 26.39 -6.21 -7.46
CA PRO A 23 26.62 -7.64 -7.59
C PRO A 23 25.49 -8.33 -8.36
N LYS A 24 25.78 -9.52 -8.90
CA LYS A 24 24.74 -10.37 -9.48
C LYS A 24 23.70 -10.71 -8.40
N PRO A 25 22.39 -10.64 -8.71
CA PRO A 25 21.37 -11.03 -7.76
C PRO A 25 21.54 -12.51 -7.39
N THR A 26 21.33 -12.83 -6.12
CA THR A 26 21.21 -14.23 -5.70
C THR A 26 20.07 -14.87 -6.48
N GLN A 27 20.37 -15.93 -7.22
CA GLN A 27 19.35 -16.68 -7.94
C GLN A 27 18.50 -17.48 -6.95
N ALA A 28 17.18 -17.46 -7.16
CA ALA A 28 16.27 -18.30 -6.40
C ALA A 28 16.61 -19.78 -6.62
N GLN A 29 16.46 -20.59 -5.57
CA GLN A 29 16.55 -22.05 -5.70
C GLN A 29 15.46 -22.56 -6.66
N PRO A 30 15.65 -23.72 -7.31
CA PRO A 30 14.61 -24.33 -8.13
C PRO A 30 13.29 -24.46 -7.37
N GLN A 31 12.20 -23.94 -7.94
CA GLN A 31 10.89 -23.91 -7.29
C GLN A 31 10.08 -25.15 -7.68
N SER A 32 10.24 -26.24 -6.92
CA SER A 32 9.35 -27.39 -7.04
C SER A 32 7.93 -27.04 -6.54
N ALA A 33 6.92 -27.81 -6.96
CA ALA A 33 5.54 -27.62 -6.50
C ALA A 33 5.42 -27.73 -4.97
N GLU A 34 6.12 -28.69 -4.36
CA GLU A 34 6.19 -28.85 -2.90
C GLU A 34 6.75 -27.59 -2.24
N ARG A 35 7.85 -27.06 -2.76
CA ARG A 35 8.49 -25.86 -2.20
C ARG A 35 7.61 -24.62 -2.30
N MET A 36 6.90 -24.43 -3.42
CA MET A 36 5.94 -23.34 -3.57
C MET A 36 4.78 -23.46 -2.57
N ALA A 37 4.32 -24.69 -2.29
CA ALA A 37 3.27 -24.91 -1.29
C ALA A 37 3.73 -24.52 0.12
N LEU A 38 4.96 -24.88 0.51
CA LEU A 38 5.52 -24.48 1.81
C LEU A 38 5.62 -22.95 1.94
N ILE A 39 6.09 -22.28 0.89
CA ILE A 39 6.17 -20.81 0.85
C ILE A 39 4.79 -20.19 1.00
N SER A 40 3.81 -20.66 0.23
CA SER A 40 2.43 -20.15 0.31
C SER A 40 1.86 -20.32 1.72
N GLN A 41 2.09 -21.47 2.35
CA GLN A 41 1.61 -21.73 3.70
C GLN A 41 2.19 -20.73 4.72
N ILE A 42 3.49 -20.44 4.66
CA ILE A 42 4.13 -19.45 5.55
C ILE A 42 3.54 -18.06 5.31
N VAL A 43 3.43 -17.65 4.06
CA VAL A 43 2.94 -16.32 3.67
C VAL A 43 1.47 -16.13 4.06
N ASP A 44 0.62 -17.14 3.85
CA ASP A 44 -0.79 -17.02 4.19
C ASP A 44 -1.01 -17.05 5.71
N ALA A 45 -0.23 -17.84 6.45
CA ALA A 45 -0.26 -17.86 7.92
C ALA A 45 0.23 -16.54 8.54
N SER A 46 1.08 -15.79 7.85
CA SER A 46 1.60 -14.50 8.34
C SER A 46 0.67 -13.31 8.07
N VAL A 47 -0.39 -13.47 7.26
CA VAL A 47 -1.38 -12.42 7.01
C VAL A 47 -2.36 -12.29 8.18
N ILE A 48 -2.24 -11.20 8.94
CA ILE A 48 -3.14 -10.88 10.06
C ILE A 48 -4.40 -10.14 9.61
N ALA A 49 -5.44 -10.13 10.46
CA ALA A 49 -6.71 -9.46 10.20
C ALA A 49 -6.54 -7.97 9.81
N LYS A 50 -5.61 -7.25 10.45
CA LYS A 50 -5.34 -5.82 10.14
C LYS A 50 -4.80 -5.57 8.73
N MET A 51 -4.29 -6.59 8.05
CA MET A 51 -3.82 -6.49 6.66
C MET A 51 -4.95 -6.69 5.65
N LYS A 52 -6.07 -7.27 6.08
CA LYS A 52 -7.27 -7.48 5.26
C LYS A 52 -8.17 -6.27 5.42
N TYR A 53 -7.94 -5.26 4.58
CA TYR A 53 -8.77 -4.06 4.58
C TYR A 53 -10.20 -4.39 4.17
N ALA A 54 -11.16 -3.95 4.97
CA ALA A 54 -12.57 -3.95 4.62
C ALA A 54 -12.98 -2.49 4.37
N PRO A 55 -13.38 -2.11 3.14
CA PRO A 55 -13.93 -0.79 2.90
C PRO A 55 -15.21 -0.59 3.72
N ALA A 56 -15.52 0.66 4.03
CA ALA A 56 -16.80 1.02 4.63
C ALA A 56 -17.96 0.63 3.69
N ASP A 57 -19.13 0.37 4.26
CA ASP A 57 -20.36 0.20 3.49
C ASP A 57 -20.59 1.42 2.60
N THR A 58 -21.01 1.19 1.35
CA THR A 58 -21.27 2.23 0.34
C THR A 58 -22.23 3.30 0.84
N THR A 59 -23.24 2.93 1.65
CA THR A 59 -24.21 3.85 2.24
C THR A 59 -23.55 4.77 3.26
N ALA A 60 -22.74 4.19 4.16
CA ALA A 60 -22.01 4.95 5.17
C ALA A 60 -20.98 5.89 4.52
N GLN A 61 -20.31 5.42 3.48
CA GLN A 61 -19.35 6.21 2.71
C GLN A 61 -20.02 7.38 1.97
N THR A 62 -21.16 7.12 1.32
CA THR A 62 -21.98 8.16 0.68
C THR A 62 -22.37 9.25 1.68
N ALA A 63 -22.87 8.86 2.85
CA ALA A 63 -23.27 9.81 3.90
C ALA A 63 -22.08 10.65 4.41
N LEU A 64 -20.87 10.08 4.47
CA LEU A 64 -19.65 10.82 4.81
C LEU A 64 -19.29 11.86 3.75
N PHE A 65 -19.42 11.52 2.47
CA PHE A 65 -19.18 12.47 1.37
C PHE A 65 -20.20 13.60 1.35
N ASP A 66 -21.48 13.29 1.57
CA ASP A 66 -22.54 14.31 1.67
C ASP A 66 -22.25 15.28 2.81
N LYS A 67 -21.94 14.74 4.00
CA LYS A 67 -21.58 15.54 5.17
C LYS A 67 -20.36 16.44 4.90
N GLY A 68 -19.31 15.89 4.29
CA GLY A 68 -18.10 16.66 3.94
C GLY A 68 -18.37 17.75 2.91
N THR A 69 -19.26 17.49 1.95
CA THR A 69 -19.69 18.45 0.94
C THR A 69 -20.48 19.60 1.57
N GLU A 70 -21.46 19.30 2.43
CA GLU A 70 -22.25 20.31 3.13
C GLU A 70 -21.41 21.12 4.14
N GLU A 71 -20.43 20.50 4.79
CA GLU A 71 -19.47 21.24 5.60
C GLU A 71 -18.62 22.20 4.76
N ARG A 72 -18.15 21.78 3.59
CA ARG A 72 -17.40 22.65 2.70
C ARG A 72 -18.25 23.81 2.17
N LYS A 73 -19.48 23.56 1.71
CA LYS A 73 -20.43 24.60 1.29
C LYS A 73 -20.57 25.69 2.35
N ARG A 74 -20.76 25.29 3.61
CA ARG A 74 -20.84 26.21 4.75
C ARG A 74 -19.56 26.99 4.97
N ARG A 75 -18.39 26.35 4.86
CA ARG A 75 -17.09 27.00 5.05
C ARG A 75 -16.72 28.00 3.95
N LEU A 76 -17.07 27.71 2.70
CA LEU A 76 -16.80 28.62 1.59
C LEU A 76 -17.62 29.91 1.72
N GLY A 77 -18.87 29.82 2.17
CA GLY A 77 -19.72 31.00 2.40
C GLY A 77 -20.15 31.72 1.11
N PHE A 78 -19.94 31.10 -0.05
CA PHE A 78 -20.42 31.59 -1.34
C PHE A 78 -20.90 30.45 -2.24
N THR A 79 -21.65 30.81 -3.27
CA THR A 79 -22.18 29.86 -4.24
C THR A 79 -21.14 29.50 -5.30
N LEU A 80 -21.10 28.21 -5.63
CA LEU A 80 -20.35 27.62 -6.73
C LEU A 80 -21.34 26.86 -7.63
N PRO A 81 -21.05 26.75 -8.94
CA PRO A 81 -21.91 26.04 -9.88
C PRO A 81 -21.98 24.54 -9.54
N ASP A 82 -23.08 23.89 -9.94
CA ASP A 82 -23.30 22.45 -9.69
C ASP A 82 -22.19 21.56 -10.25
N ALA A 83 -21.53 22.00 -11.34
CA ALA A 83 -20.38 21.32 -11.90
C ALA A 83 -19.22 21.18 -10.89
N TYR A 84 -18.96 22.20 -10.07
CA TYR A 84 -17.94 22.13 -9.01
C TYR A 84 -18.29 21.05 -7.99
N TRP A 85 -19.54 21.02 -7.53
CA TRP A 85 -19.97 20.09 -6.48
C TRP A 85 -20.02 18.64 -6.98
N THR A 86 -20.39 18.45 -8.25
CA THR A 86 -20.34 17.14 -8.91
C THR A 86 -18.90 16.63 -8.96
N GLU A 87 -17.96 17.46 -9.41
CA GLU A 87 -16.56 17.07 -9.49
C GLU A 87 -15.89 16.91 -8.11
N TYR A 88 -16.25 17.76 -7.14
CA TYR A 88 -15.83 17.62 -5.75
C TYR A 88 -16.20 16.24 -5.19
N ARG A 89 -17.44 15.79 -5.42
CA ARG A 89 -17.91 14.48 -4.99
C ARG A 89 -17.11 13.35 -5.67
N LEU A 90 -16.93 13.43 -6.99
CA LEU A 90 -16.13 12.45 -7.73
C LEU A 90 -14.69 12.36 -7.19
N ASN A 91 -14.09 13.50 -6.81
CA ASN A 91 -12.75 13.51 -6.21
C ASN A 91 -12.69 12.84 -4.83
N LEU A 92 -13.76 12.91 -4.03
CA LEU A 92 -13.87 12.18 -2.76
C LEU A 92 -14.04 10.67 -2.98
N GLU A 93 -14.89 10.28 -3.93
CA GLU A 93 -15.08 8.88 -4.32
C GLU A 93 -13.77 8.27 -4.84
N GLN A 94 -13.07 8.99 -5.71
CA GLN A 94 -11.76 8.58 -6.21
C GLN A 94 -10.72 8.46 -5.08
N SER A 95 -10.72 9.39 -4.11
CA SER A 95 -9.82 9.32 -2.95
C SER A 95 -10.06 8.07 -2.11
N ALA A 96 -11.32 7.70 -1.89
CA ALA A 96 -11.65 6.46 -1.21
C ALA A 96 -11.19 5.22 -1.98
N ASN A 97 -11.37 5.21 -3.31
CA ASN A 97 -10.89 4.13 -4.16
C ASN A 97 -9.36 4.02 -4.14
N ASP A 98 -8.65 5.14 -4.16
CA ASP A 98 -7.19 5.20 -4.07
C ASP A 98 -6.69 4.62 -2.73
N MET A 99 -7.39 4.92 -1.63
CA MET A 99 -7.10 4.37 -0.30
C MET A 99 -7.34 2.86 -0.22
N ALA A 100 -8.49 2.38 -0.71
CA ALA A 100 -8.80 0.95 -0.75
C ALA A 100 -7.78 0.18 -1.63
N SER A 101 -7.43 0.77 -2.78
CA SER A 101 -6.42 0.22 -3.68
C SER A 101 -5.03 0.17 -3.05
N SER A 102 -4.65 1.17 -2.26
CA SER A 102 -3.38 1.20 -1.51
C SER A 102 -3.27 0.05 -0.49
N HIS A 103 -4.38 -0.31 0.16
CA HIS A 103 -4.43 -1.47 1.04
C HIS A 103 -4.28 -2.79 0.26
N ALA A 104 -5.07 -2.99 -0.80
CA ALA A 104 -4.98 -4.19 -1.62
C ALA A 104 -3.57 -4.35 -2.22
N ARG A 105 -3.00 -3.25 -2.73
CA ARG A 105 -1.67 -3.22 -3.34
C ARG A 105 -0.56 -3.49 -2.32
N SER A 106 -0.64 -2.93 -1.12
CA SER A 106 0.36 -3.18 -0.08
C SER A 106 0.35 -4.65 0.39
N LEU A 107 -0.82 -5.28 0.51
CA LEU A 107 -0.93 -6.70 0.81
C LEU A 107 -0.33 -7.57 -0.32
N GLN A 108 -0.62 -7.24 -1.58
CA GLN A 108 -0.02 -7.97 -2.71
C GLN A 108 1.50 -7.85 -2.72
N LEU A 109 2.04 -6.62 -2.59
CA LEU A 109 3.49 -6.39 -2.54
C LEU A 109 4.15 -7.10 -1.36
N TYR A 110 3.48 -7.15 -0.21
CA TYR A 110 3.91 -7.96 0.93
C TYR A 110 4.03 -9.44 0.58
N LYS A 111 2.98 -10.03 -0.02
CA LYS A 111 2.98 -11.46 -0.40
C LYS A 111 4.07 -11.77 -1.42
N ASP A 112 4.21 -10.93 -2.44
CA ASP A 112 5.22 -11.08 -3.48
C ASP A 112 6.63 -10.99 -2.90
N TYR A 113 6.89 -9.95 -2.09
CA TYR A 113 8.21 -9.75 -1.47
C TYR A 113 8.56 -10.88 -0.51
N TYR A 114 7.59 -11.34 0.30
CA TYR A 114 7.84 -12.44 1.24
C TYR A 114 8.10 -13.76 0.50
N SER A 115 7.29 -14.08 -0.50
CA SER A 115 7.46 -15.28 -1.32
C SER A 115 8.83 -15.29 -2.00
N ASN A 116 9.25 -14.15 -2.56
CA ASN A 116 10.58 -14.00 -3.16
C ASN A 116 11.70 -14.19 -2.13
N LYS A 117 11.58 -13.59 -0.94
CA LYS A 117 12.55 -13.76 0.15
C LYS A 117 12.68 -15.22 0.58
N LEU A 118 11.57 -15.93 0.77
CA LEU A 118 11.56 -17.34 1.13
C LEU A 118 12.13 -18.21 -0.01
N GLY A 119 11.85 -17.83 -1.26
CA GLY A 119 12.36 -18.50 -2.46
C GLY A 119 13.89 -18.52 -2.57
N LEU A 120 14.60 -17.64 -1.86
CA LEU A 120 16.06 -17.60 -1.78
C LEU A 120 16.65 -18.58 -0.73
N LEU A 121 15.86 -19.07 0.22
CA LEU A 121 16.32 -19.96 1.29
C LEU A 121 16.45 -21.41 0.81
N ASP A 122 17.24 -22.27 1.45
CA ASP A 122 17.12 -23.71 1.18
C ASP A 122 15.81 -24.29 1.77
N THR A 123 15.41 -25.48 1.31
CA THR A 123 14.16 -26.12 1.77
C THR A 123 14.16 -26.42 3.28
N PRO A 124 15.25 -26.91 3.90
CA PRO A 124 15.33 -27.04 5.36
C PRO A 124 15.03 -25.72 6.09
N SER A 125 15.62 -24.61 5.66
CA SER A 125 15.39 -23.28 6.24
C SER A 125 13.94 -22.82 6.10
N ILE A 126 13.26 -23.17 5.00
CA ILE A 126 11.82 -22.92 4.84
C ILE A 126 11.03 -23.76 5.86
N LYS A 127 11.39 -25.03 6.06
CA LYS A 127 10.69 -25.93 6.99
C LYS A 127 10.79 -25.48 8.46
N GLU A 128 11.85 -24.75 8.83
CA GLU A 128 11.96 -24.12 10.14
C GLU A 128 10.98 -22.96 10.36
N LEU A 129 10.49 -22.34 9.28
CA LEU A 129 9.57 -21.21 9.33
C LEU A 129 8.09 -21.64 9.24
N LEU A 130 7.82 -22.91 8.96
CA LEU A 130 6.46 -23.43 8.84
C LEU A 130 5.73 -23.38 10.19
N PRO A 131 4.48 -22.91 10.23
CA PRO A 131 3.64 -23.05 11.40
C PRO A 131 3.39 -24.54 11.68
N ASP A 132 3.47 -24.92 12.96
CA ASP A 132 3.10 -26.26 13.47
C ASP A 132 3.84 -27.45 12.82
N SER A 133 5.06 -27.23 12.31
CA SER A 133 5.96 -28.28 11.80
C SER A 133 6.84 -28.85 12.93
N GLU A 134 7.25 -30.12 12.81
CA GLU A 134 8.21 -30.76 13.73
C GLU A 134 9.55 -30.02 13.80
N THR A 135 9.96 -29.40 12.69
CA THR A 135 11.22 -28.65 12.59
C THR A 135 11.04 -27.16 12.88
N ALA A 136 9.86 -26.71 13.33
CA ALA A 136 9.55 -25.29 13.45
C ALA A 136 10.40 -24.61 14.53
N ASP A 137 11.12 -23.56 14.13
CA ASP A 137 11.73 -22.61 15.04
C ASP A 137 10.80 -21.40 15.20
N ARG A 138 10.05 -21.40 16.31
CA ARG A 138 9.08 -20.34 16.62
C ARG A 138 9.73 -18.96 16.74
N SER A 139 10.94 -18.88 17.27
CA SER A 139 11.66 -17.60 17.43
C SER A 139 12.06 -17.05 16.08
N LYS A 140 12.61 -17.91 15.20
CA LYS A 140 12.99 -17.54 13.83
C LYS A 140 11.77 -17.15 13.00
N ALA A 141 10.67 -17.89 13.09
CA ALA A 141 9.42 -17.57 12.43
C ALA A 141 8.85 -16.22 12.90
N MET A 142 8.84 -15.97 14.22
CA MET A 142 8.36 -14.70 14.78
C MET A 142 9.20 -13.50 14.31
N ILE A 143 10.54 -13.60 14.35
CA ILE A 143 11.44 -12.54 13.88
C ILE A 143 11.22 -12.24 12.40
N THR A 144 11.10 -13.29 11.59
CA THR A 144 10.88 -13.16 10.14
C THR A 144 9.53 -12.50 9.85
N ASN A 145 8.46 -12.97 10.50
CA ASN A 145 7.12 -12.42 10.32
C ASN A 145 7.01 -10.97 10.79
N ASN A 146 7.65 -10.60 11.92
CA ASN A 146 7.69 -9.21 12.39
C ASN A 146 8.42 -8.28 11.42
N THR A 147 9.56 -8.73 10.88
CA THR A 147 10.30 -7.97 9.85
C THR A 147 9.43 -7.75 8.61
N MET A 148 8.67 -8.78 8.20
CA MET A 148 7.77 -8.69 7.06
C MET A 148 6.55 -7.80 7.35
N LEU A 149 6.04 -7.79 8.59
CA LEU A 149 4.97 -6.91 9.00
C LEU A 149 5.41 -5.44 8.97
N GLU A 150 6.63 -5.13 9.38
CA GLU A 150 7.21 -3.79 9.21
C GLU A 150 7.29 -3.38 7.73
N TYR A 151 7.66 -4.31 6.85
CA TYR A 151 7.67 -4.07 5.40
C TYR A 151 6.27 -3.72 4.88
N TYR A 152 5.23 -4.44 5.31
CA TYR A 152 3.84 -4.13 4.96
C TYR A 152 3.45 -2.71 5.38
N TYR A 153 3.67 -2.33 6.64
CA TYR A 153 3.27 -1.00 7.12
C TYR A 153 4.03 0.13 6.44
N ARG A 154 5.33 -0.06 6.15
CA ARG A 154 6.12 0.91 5.38
C ARG A 154 5.57 1.07 3.98
N THR A 155 5.30 -0.05 3.29
CA THR A 155 4.76 -0.04 1.93
C THR A 155 3.39 0.63 1.88
N LEU A 156 2.49 0.28 2.81
CA LEU A 156 1.17 0.90 2.91
C LEU A 156 1.29 2.42 3.13
N ARG A 157 2.18 2.86 4.03
CA ARG A 157 2.38 4.27 4.31
C ARG A 157 2.85 5.05 3.08
N GLU A 158 3.78 4.51 2.30
CA GLU A 158 4.25 5.19 1.09
C GLU A 158 3.15 5.26 0.02
N LEU A 159 2.40 4.16 -0.20
CA LEU A 159 1.26 4.17 -1.13
C LEU A 159 0.17 5.15 -0.70
N GLN A 160 -0.10 5.24 0.61
CA GLN A 160 -1.06 6.21 1.15
C GLN A 160 -0.59 7.65 0.94
N LYS A 161 0.71 7.95 1.10
CA LYS A 161 1.23 9.29 0.79
C LYS A 161 1.02 9.65 -0.68
N GLU A 162 1.27 8.71 -1.60
CA GLU A 162 1.02 8.90 -3.03
C GLU A 162 -0.48 9.15 -3.29
N ALA A 163 -1.37 8.37 -2.69
CA ALA A 163 -2.81 8.55 -2.78
C ALA A 163 -3.28 9.91 -2.23
N PHE A 164 -2.77 10.32 -1.06
CA PHE A 164 -3.07 11.63 -0.47
C PHE A 164 -2.57 12.78 -1.35
N SER A 165 -1.36 12.67 -1.91
CA SER A 165 -0.81 13.67 -2.82
C SER A 165 -1.65 13.78 -4.10
N ALA A 166 -2.07 12.65 -4.67
CA ALA A 166 -2.96 12.63 -5.83
C ALA A 166 -4.32 13.26 -5.54
N HIS A 167 -4.90 12.98 -4.36
CA HIS A 167 -6.14 13.64 -3.93
C HIS A 167 -5.95 15.14 -3.77
N GLN A 168 -4.91 15.60 -3.06
CA GLN A 168 -4.61 17.02 -2.87
C GLN A 168 -4.46 17.74 -4.23
N ALA A 169 -3.76 17.13 -5.18
CA ALA A 169 -3.59 17.70 -6.52
C ALA A 169 -4.92 17.86 -7.27
N ARG A 170 -5.80 16.85 -7.24
CA ARG A 170 -7.15 16.95 -7.84
C ARG A 170 -7.99 18.04 -7.19
N MET A 171 -7.88 18.18 -5.87
CA MET A 171 -8.60 19.19 -5.11
C MET A 171 -8.09 20.62 -5.38
N ALA A 172 -6.77 20.79 -5.47
CA ALA A 172 -6.14 22.06 -5.80
C ALA A 172 -6.46 22.49 -7.24
N ASP A 173 -6.39 21.56 -8.20
CA ASP A 173 -6.80 21.82 -9.59
C ASP A 173 -8.27 22.25 -9.68
N LEU A 174 -9.17 21.55 -8.97
CA LEU A 174 -10.59 21.90 -8.91
C LEU A 174 -10.81 23.31 -8.33
N ASP A 175 -10.20 23.61 -7.18
CA ASP A 175 -10.32 24.93 -6.55
C ASP A 175 -9.73 26.05 -7.42
N GLN A 176 -8.65 25.77 -8.16
CA GLN A 176 -8.05 26.72 -9.09
C GLN A 176 -8.97 27.01 -10.29
N ARG A 177 -9.51 25.98 -10.96
CA ARG A 177 -10.38 26.13 -12.13
C ARG A 177 -11.68 26.88 -11.85
N PHE A 178 -12.22 26.73 -10.64
CA PHE A 178 -13.43 27.42 -10.20
C PHE A 178 -13.14 28.68 -9.37
N GLU A 179 -11.88 29.15 -9.39
CA GLU A 179 -11.44 30.40 -8.76
C GLU A 179 -11.72 30.48 -7.24
N VAL A 180 -11.86 29.34 -6.57
CA VAL A 180 -12.11 29.25 -5.13
C VAL A 180 -10.98 29.95 -4.37
N CYS A 181 -9.74 29.75 -4.79
CA CYS A 181 -8.56 30.37 -4.16
C CYS A 181 -8.52 31.90 -4.25
N LYS A 182 -9.26 32.53 -5.18
CA LYS A 182 -9.36 33.99 -5.23
C LYS A 182 -10.26 34.57 -4.13
N ARG A 183 -11.11 33.73 -3.55
CA ARG A 183 -12.21 34.13 -2.64
C ARG A 183 -12.11 33.47 -1.26
N TYR A 184 -11.37 32.38 -1.16
CA TYR A 184 -11.23 31.58 0.05
C TYR A 184 -9.74 31.29 0.34
N PRO A 185 -9.13 31.93 1.35
CA PRO A 185 -7.71 31.75 1.66
C PRO A 185 -7.30 30.33 2.06
N ALA A 186 -8.24 29.53 2.58
CA ALA A 186 -8.03 28.13 2.93
C ALA A 186 -8.44 27.16 1.80
N CYS A 187 -8.35 27.60 0.54
CA CYS A 187 -8.54 26.73 -0.60
C CYS A 187 -7.47 25.63 -0.64
N TRP A 188 -7.73 24.58 -1.43
CA TRP A 188 -6.74 23.55 -1.71
C TRP A 188 -5.62 24.10 -2.58
N GLN A 189 -4.37 23.78 -2.22
CA GLN A 189 -3.16 24.23 -2.91
C GLN A 189 -2.18 23.07 -3.04
N ASN A 190 -1.30 23.14 -4.05
CA ASN A 190 -0.18 22.22 -4.25
C ASN A 190 1.03 22.63 -3.42
#